data_AF-A0A951K495-F1
#
_entry.id   AF-A0A951K495-F1
#
_cell.length_a   1.000
_cell.length_b   1.000
_cell.length_c   1.000
_cell.angle_alpha   90.00
_cell.angle_beta   90.00
_cell.angle_gamma   90.00
#
_symmetry.space_group_name_H-M   'P 1'
#
loop_
_entity.id
_entity.type
_entity.pdbx_description
1 polymer ?
#
loop_
_entity_poly.entity_id
_entity_poly.type
_entity_poly.pdbx_seq_one_letter_code
_entity_poly.pdbx_strand_id
1 'polypeptide(L)'
;MIGEFFRTLPDALAAWWEFGDGFFGLLLMVASVALVVGFAAVAYRLRETQGWLSSLFGSMAVLVGLWWTLGIIPSAWIYFADSQRDLLSDSIIPSAIVIGDLEVASNFYNVFRDSILMLEAGIVLGVGVWLIFAIQKRFPGGLAEGEDRGPTSGGYK
;
A
#
# COMPACT_ATOMS: atom_id res chain seq x y z
N MET A 1 22.83 -20.16 8.28
CA MET A 1 21.57 -19.79 7.59
C MET A 1 20.43 -19.47 8.55
N ILE A 2 19.59 -20.40 9.03
CA ILE A 2 18.43 -20.02 9.88
C ILE A 2 18.84 -19.33 11.21
N GLY A 3 19.90 -19.80 11.87
CA GLY A 3 20.39 -19.18 13.11
C GLY A 3 21.04 -17.81 12.93
N GLU A 4 21.57 -17.50 11.74
CA GLU A 4 22.11 -16.18 11.39
C GLU A 4 20.98 -15.22 11.03
N PHE A 5 19.98 -15.69 10.28
CA PHE A 5 18.77 -14.95 9.97
C PHE A 5 18.09 -14.39 11.23
N PHE A 6 17.88 -15.23 12.26
CA PHE A 6 17.25 -14.76 13.51
C PHE A 6 18.16 -13.86 14.35
N ARG A 7 19.49 -13.88 14.13
CA ARG A 7 20.44 -12.99 14.82
C ARG A 7 20.54 -11.61 14.17
N THR A 8 20.37 -11.52 12.86
CA THR A 8 20.41 -10.26 12.11
C THR A 8 19.04 -9.58 12.04
N LEU A 9 17.96 -10.31 12.35
CA LEU A 9 16.60 -9.77 12.39
C LEU A 9 16.41 -8.56 13.32
N PRO A 10 16.93 -8.56 14.57
CA PRO A 10 16.85 -7.40 15.45
C PRO A 10 17.56 -6.17 14.88
N ASP A 11 18.73 -6.36 14.26
CA ASP A 11 19.51 -5.29 13.65
C ASP A 11 18.78 -4.72 12.42
N ALA A 12 18.18 -5.59 11.60
CA ALA A 12 17.35 -5.18 10.47
C ALA A 12 16.09 -4.41 10.90
N LEU A 13 15.46 -4.81 12.02
CA LEU A 13 14.32 -4.08 12.59
C LEU A 13 14.73 -2.73 13.18
N ALA A 14 15.89 -2.65 13.83
CA ALA A 14 16.43 -1.39 14.33
C ALA A 14 16.77 -0.43 13.17
N ALA A 15 17.43 -0.93 12.13
CA ALA A 15 17.72 -0.17 10.92
C ALA A 15 16.44 0.31 10.22
N TRP A 16 15.39 -0.52 10.19
CA TRP A 16 14.10 -0.12 9.63
C TRP A 16 13.40 0.95 10.47
N TRP A 17 13.49 0.84 11.81
CA TRP A 17 12.98 1.86 12.72
C TRP A 17 13.69 3.20 12.54
N GLU A 18 15.01 3.20 12.46
CA GLU A 18 15.81 4.42 12.20
C GLU A 18 15.54 5.00 10.81
N PHE A 19 15.42 4.15 9.79
CA PHE A 19 15.06 4.58 8.43
C PHE A 19 13.71 5.30 8.38
N GLY A 20 12.74 4.83 9.18
CA GLY A 20 11.43 5.47 9.31
C GLY A 20 11.43 6.76 10.15
N ASP A 21 12.58 7.33 10.50
CA ASP A 21 12.70 8.44 11.46
C ASP A 21 12.03 8.11 12.82
N GLY A 22 12.05 6.81 13.16
CA GLY A 22 11.46 6.21 14.34
C GLY A 22 10.04 6.69 14.64
N PHE A 23 9.91 7.51 15.68
CA PHE A 23 8.63 7.94 16.20
C PHE A 23 7.90 8.92 15.27
N PHE A 24 8.62 9.77 14.53
CA PHE A 24 7.99 10.75 13.64
C PHE A 24 7.34 10.07 12.44
N GLY A 25 8.00 9.08 11.81
CA GLY A 25 7.38 8.28 10.76
C GLY A 25 6.19 7.49 11.26
N LEU A 26 6.26 6.92 12.47
CA LEU A 26 5.12 6.24 13.09
C LEU A 26 3.92 7.19 13.27
N LEU A 27 4.14 8.38 13.80
CA LEU A 27 3.09 9.39 13.96
C LEU A 27 2.47 9.78 12.62
N LEU A 28 3.30 9.99 11.60
CA LEU A 28 2.84 10.34 10.26
C LEU A 28 2.02 9.21 9.62
N MET A 29 2.43 7.96 9.82
CA MET A 29 1.69 6.79 9.38
C MET A 29 0.33 6.71 10.09
N VAL A 30 0.30 6.84 11.43
CA VAL A 30 -0.93 6.82 12.22
C VAL A 30 -1.88 7.96 11.82
N ALA A 31 -1.35 9.17 11.64
CA ALA A 31 -2.14 10.32 11.18
C ALA A 31 -2.74 10.07 9.79
N SER A 32 -1.97 9.48 8.88
CA SER A 32 -2.45 9.14 7.53
C SER A 32 -3.53 8.06 7.55
N VAL A 33 -3.37 7.02 8.36
CA VAL A 33 -4.41 5.99 8.57
C VAL A 33 -5.67 6.62 9.16
N ALA A 34 -5.53 7.48 10.17
CA ALA A 34 -6.65 8.20 10.76
C ALA A 34 -7.39 9.06 9.73
N LEU A 35 -6.67 9.66 8.78
CA LEU A 35 -7.25 10.47 7.70
C LEU A 35 -8.04 9.62 6.70
N VAL A 36 -7.52 8.45 6.30
CA VAL A 36 -8.25 7.48 5.46
C VAL A 36 -9.54 7.02 6.16
N VAL A 37 -9.43 6.61 7.43
CA VAL A 37 -10.58 6.18 8.24
C VAL A 37 -11.58 7.31 8.42
N GLY A 38 -11.11 8.54 8.68
CA GLY A 38 -11.94 9.72 8.83
C GLY A 38 -12.75 10.01 7.57
N PHE A 39 -12.12 10.01 6.41
CA PHE A 39 -12.83 10.18 5.13
C PHE A 39 -13.82 9.05 4.85
N ALA A 40 -13.47 7.79 5.12
CA ALA A 40 -14.38 6.67 4.98
C ALA A 40 -15.61 6.78 5.91
N ALA A 41 -15.40 7.21 7.15
CA ALA A 41 -16.47 7.41 8.13
C ALA A 41 -17.41 8.57 7.73
N VAL A 42 -16.85 9.68 7.25
CA VAL A 42 -17.64 10.81 6.73
C VAL A 42 -18.45 10.39 5.50
N ALA A 43 -17.83 9.66 4.57
CA ALA A 43 -18.51 9.12 3.39
C ALA A 43 -19.71 8.23 3.80
N TYR A 44 -19.48 7.30 4.72
CA TYR A 44 -20.54 6.43 5.24
C TYR A 44 -21.70 7.21 5.88
N ARG A 45 -21.40 8.27 6.63
CA ARG A 45 -22.41 9.09 7.31
C ARG A 45 -23.22 9.95 6.34
N LEU A 46 -22.60 10.51 5.30
CA LEU A 46 -23.25 11.41 4.33
C LEU A 46 -23.98 10.67 3.22
N ARG A 47 -23.76 9.37 3.09
CA ARG A 47 -24.29 8.52 2.04
C ARG A 47 -25.78 8.72 1.73
N GLU A 48 -26.63 8.69 2.76
CA GLU A 48 -28.10 8.71 2.59
C GLU A 48 -28.67 10.13 2.48
N THR A 49 -27.88 11.16 2.77
CA THR A 49 -28.35 12.55 2.80
C THR A 49 -27.73 13.43 1.71
N GLN A 50 -26.50 13.13 1.31
CA GLN A 50 -25.68 13.92 0.38
C GLN A 50 -24.75 12.97 -0.39
N GLY A 51 -25.30 12.28 -1.40
CA GLY A 51 -24.62 11.21 -2.14
C GLY A 51 -23.37 11.69 -2.87
N TRP A 52 -23.38 12.93 -3.38
CA TRP A 52 -22.21 13.52 -4.03
C TRP A 52 -21.06 13.78 -3.05
N LEU A 53 -21.33 14.28 -1.83
CA LEU A 53 -20.32 14.48 -0.80
C LEU A 53 -19.77 13.15 -0.28
N SER A 54 -20.65 12.17 -0.08
CA SER A 54 -20.25 10.81 0.25
C SER A 54 -19.26 10.26 -0.79
N SER A 55 -19.56 10.43 -2.08
CA SER A 55 -18.69 9.98 -3.17
C SER A 55 -17.35 10.71 -3.19
N LEU A 56 -17.34 12.02 -2.91
CA LEU A 56 -16.12 12.82 -2.79
C LEU A 56 -15.22 12.31 -1.66
N PHE A 57 -15.74 12.18 -0.44
CA PHE A 57 -14.96 11.71 0.70
C PHE A 57 -14.52 10.25 0.54
N GLY A 58 -15.37 9.39 -0.03
CA GLY A 58 -14.99 8.03 -0.39
C GLY A 58 -13.81 8.00 -1.37
N SER A 59 -13.85 8.85 -2.39
CA SER A 59 -12.75 8.98 -3.37
C SER A 59 -11.47 9.50 -2.73
N MET A 60 -11.55 10.47 -1.81
CA MET A 60 -10.39 10.97 -1.06
C MET A 60 -9.75 9.87 -0.20
N ALA A 61 -10.57 9.06 0.49
CA ALA A 61 -10.07 7.92 1.27
C ALA A 61 -9.30 6.92 0.38
N VAL A 62 -9.86 6.60 -0.78
CA VAL A 62 -9.22 5.69 -1.76
C VAL A 62 -7.92 6.28 -2.30
N LEU A 63 -7.91 7.56 -2.68
CA LEU A 63 -6.70 8.21 -3.21
C LEU A 63 -5.56 8.22 -2.20
N VAL A 64 -5.84 8.56 -0.94
CA VAL A 64 -4.82 8.54 0.12
C VAL A 64 -4.34 7.11 0.38
N GLY A 65 -5.26 6.14 0.41
CA GLY A 65 -4.91 4.73 0.55
C GLY A 65 -3.98 4.24 -0.57
N LEU A 66 -4.35 4.53 -1.83
CA LEU A 66 -3.56 4.16 -3.01
C LEU A 66 -2.20 4.86 -3.04
N TRP A 67 -2.14 6.13 -2.63
CA TRP A 67 -0.88 6.87 -2.53
C TRP A 67 0.10 6.19 -1.56
N TRP A 68 -0.39 5.68 -0.43
CA TRP A 68 0.43 4.90 0.49
C TRP A 68 0.86 3.56 -0.10
N THR A 69 -0.09 2.76 -0.58
CA THR A 69 0.17 1.38 -1.00
C THR A 69 0.91 1.25 -2.32
N LEU A 70 0.85 2.26 -3.20
CA LEU A 70 1.50 2.23 -4.51
C LEU A 70 2.64 3.22 -4.64
N GLY A 71 2.69 4.23 -3.77
CA GLY A 71 3.73 5.27 -3.79
C GLY A 71 4.69 5.10 -2.62
N ILE A 72 4.22 5.38 -1.41
CA ILE A 72 5.08 5.52 -0.23
C ILE A 72 5.72 4.19 0.18
N ILE A 73 4.93 3.12 0.34
CA ILE A 73 5.45 1.83 0.82
C ILE A 73 6.45 1.21 -0.16
N PRO A 74 6.13 1.10 -1.48
CA PRO A 74 7.10 0.62 -2.47
C PRO A 74 8.41 1.43 -2.48
N SER A 75 8.30 2.76 -2.43
CA SER A 75 9.47 3.64 -2.48
C SER A 75 10.32 3.50 -1.22
N ALA A 76 9.68 3.44 -0.05
CA ALA A 76 10.34 3.23 1.23
C ALA A 76 11.10 1.89 1.25
N TRP A 77 10.50 0.82 0.71
CA TRP A 77 11.16 -0.48 0.60
C TRP A 77 12.40 -0.43 -0.28
N ILE A 78 12.32 0.18 -1.48
CA ILE A 78 13.47 0.30 -2.38
C ILE A 78 14.61 1.07 -1.69
N TYR A 79 14.32 2.22 -1.10
CA TYR A 79 15.33 3.04 -0.43
C TYR A 79 15.93 2.35 0.79
N PHE A 80 15.12 1.64 1.57
CA PHE A 80 15.59 0.84 2.69
C PHE A 80 16.52 -0.28 2.21
N ALA A 81 16.08 -1.06 1.23
CA ALA A 81 16.86 -2.17 0.68
C ALA A 81 18.17 -1.68 0.05
N ASP A 82 18.18 -0.53 -0.62
CA ASP A 82 19.39 0.02 -1.22
C ASP A 82 20.35 0.59 -0.16
N SER A 83 19.84 1.23 0.90
CA SER A 83 20.65 1.80 1.98
C SER A 83 21.21 0.77 2.95
N GLN A 84 20.53 -0.37 3.12
CA GLN A 84 20.92 -1.46 4.03
C GLN A 84 21.45 -2.69 3.30
N ARG A 85 21.95 -2.52 2.07
CA ARG A 85 22.42 -3.64 1.24
C ARG A 85 23.45 -4.51 1.94
N ASP A 86 24.40 -3.92 2.66
CA ASP A 86 25.47 -4.66 3.35
C ASP A 86 24.95 -5.48 4.54
N LEU A 87 23.88 -5.01 5.19
CA LEU A 87 23.21 -5.71 6.29
C LEU A 87 22.33 -6.85 5.75
N LEU A 88 21.63 -6.59 4.65
CA LEU A 88 20.61 -7.49 4.11
C LEU A 88 21.20 -8.58 3.21
N SER A 89 22.27 -8.28 2.47
CA SER A 89 22.94 -9.22 1.57
C SER A 89 23.51 -10.41 2.34
N ASP A 90 23.24 -11.63 1.85
CA ASP A 90 23.72 -12.93 2.33
C ASP A 90 23.30 -13.32 3.76
N SER A 91 22.79 -12.37 4.54
CA SER A 91 22.25 -12.58 5.88
C SER A 91 20.75 -12.86 5.85
N ILE A 92 20.01 -12.09 5.05
CA ILE A 92 18.54 -12.14 4.96
C ILE A 92 18.10 -12.35 3.50
N ILE A 93 18.75 -11.68 2.56
CA ILE A 93 18.49 -11.75 1.14
C ILE A 93 19.71 -12.39 0.46
N PRO A 94 19.56 -13.54 -0.22
CA PRO A 94 20.69 -14.15 -0.92
C PRO A 94 21.23 -13.20 -2.00
N SER A 95 22.54 -12.95 -2.03
CA SER A 95 23.14 -12.14 -3.09
C SER A 95 23.14 -12.88 -4.43
N ALA A 96 23.35 -14.20 -4.38
CA ALA A 96 23.37 -15.07 -5.53
C ALA A 96 22.70 -16.43 -5.25
N ILE A 97 22.20 -17.08 -6.32
CA ILE A 97 21.84 -18.50 -6.30
C ILE A 97 22.98 -19.27 -6.94
N VAL A 98 23.63 -20.12 -6.16
CA VAL A 98 24.67 -21.04 -6.63
C VAL A 98 24.14 -22.47 -6.51
N ILE A 99 24.16 -23.23 -7.61
CA ILE A 99 23.80 -24.65 -7.64
C ILE A 99 25.06 -25.44 -8.00
N GLY A 100 25.69 -26.07 -7.01
CA GLY A 100 27.01 -26.70 -7.17
C GLY A 100 28.12 -25.63 -7.28
N ASP A 101 28.96 -25.72 -8.31
CA ASP A 101 29.96 -24.68 -8.66
C ASP A 101 29.43 -23.67 -9.71
N LEU A 102 28.16 -23.79 -10.13
CA LEU A 102 27.58 -22.89 -11.13
C LEU A 102 26.81 -21.76 -10.44
N GLU A 103 27.28 -20.53 -10.63
CA GLU A 103 26.54 -19.32 -10.26
C GLU A 103 25.40 -19.11 -11.26
N VAL A 104 24.17 -19.41 -10.83
CA VAL A 104 22.97 -19.38 -11.69
C VAL A 104 22.38 -17.97 -11.75
N ALA A 105 22.50 -17.20 -10.68
CA ALA A 105 22.05 -15.82 -10.64
C ALA A 105 22.96 -14.99 -9.73
N SER A 106 23.72 -14.07 -10.31
CA SER A 106 24.64 -13.15 -9.60
C SER A 106 23.97 -11.89 -9.05
N ASN A 107 22.71 -11.65 -9.43
CA ASN A 107 21.95 -10.44 -9.12
C ASN A 107 20.65 -10.75 -8.35
N PHE A 108 20.65 -11.83 -7.57
CA PHE A 108 19.45 -12.33 -6.91
C PHE A 108 18.91 -11.33 -5.86
N TYR A 109 19.79 -10.53 -5.27
CA TYR A 109 19.40 -9.44 -4.38
C TYR A 109 18.38 -8.48 -5.00
N ASN A 110 18.67 -7.97 -6.20
CA ASN A 110 17.78 -7.04 -6.89
C ASN A 110 16.48 -7.72 -7.32
N VAL A 111 16.56 -8.99 -7.75
CA VAL A 111 15.36 -9.78 -8.09
C VAL A 111 14.47 -9.96 -6.86
N PHE A 112 15.03 -10.26 -5.69
CA PHE A 112 14.28 -10.41 -4.46
C PHE A 112 13.68 -9.07 -4.00
N ARG A 113 14.48 -7.99 -4.00
CA ARG A 113 14.02 -6.63 -3.70
C ARG A 113 12.80 -6.25 -4.54
N ASP A 114 12.86 -6.49 -5.85
CA ASP A 114 11.80 -6.12 -6.78
C ASP A 114 10.61 -7.11 -6.73
N SER A 115 10.84 -8.37 -6.36
CA SER A 115 9.76 -9.37 -6.22
C SER A 115 8.76 -9.01 -5.13
N ILE A 116 9.23 -8.38 -4.04
CA ILE A 116 8.37 -7.90 -2.96
C ILE A 116 7.40 -6.83 -3.49
N LEU A 117 7.87 -5.94 -4.37
CA LEU A 117 7.04 -4.92 -4.99
C LEU A 117 5.98 -5.53 -5.91
N MET A 118 6.35 -6.56 -6.69
CA MET A 118 5.37 -7.28 -7.51
C MET A 118 4.30 -7.96 -6.66
N LEU A 119 4.69 -8.58 -5.55
CA LEU A 119 3.77 -9.24 -4.62
C LEU A 119 2.83 -8.22 -3.96
N GLU A 120 3.37 -7.08 -3.51
CA GLU A 120 2.58 -5.98 -2.95
C GLU A 120 1.58 -5.45 -3.97
N ALA A 121 2.01 -5.12 -5.19
CA ALA A 121 1.12 -4.66 -6.25
C ALA A 121 0.02 -5.68 -6.56
N GLY A 122 0.37 -6.97 -6.61
CA GLY A 122 -0.59 -8.05 -6.77
C GLY A 122 -1.65 -8.09 -5.66
N ILE A 123 -1.24 -7.93 -4.40
CA ILE A 123 -2.16 -7.87 -3.25
C ILE A 123 -3.04 -6.63 -3.33
N VAL A 124 -2.47 -5.45 -3.57
CA VAL A 124 -3.21 -4.18 -3.64
C VAL A 124 -4.28 -4.23 -4.74
N LEU A 125 -3.92 -4.71 -5.92
CA LEU A 125 -4.86 -4.85 -7.03
C LEU A 125 -5.91 -5.93 -6.75
N GLY A 126 -5.49 -7.11 -6.26
CA GLY A 126 -6.41 -8.22 -5.98
C GLY A 126 -7.43 -7.89 -4.89
N VAL A 127 -6.95 -7.37 -3.75
CA VAL A 127 -7.80 -6.95 -2.63
C VAL A 127 -8.64 -5.73 -3.02
N GLY A 128 -8.06 -4.77 -3.74
CA GLY A 128 -8.77 -3.59 -4.22
C GLY A 128 -9.95 -3.94 -5.13
N VAL A 129 -9.74 -4.80 -6.12
CA VAL A 129 -10.81 -5.30 -7.01
C VAL A 129 -11.88 -6.05 -6.22
N TRP A 130 -11.47 -6.93 -5.31
CA TRP A 130 -12.41 -7.65 -4.45
C TRP A 130 -13.26 -6.70 -3.58
N LEU A 131 -12.63 -5.68 -2.98
CA LEU A 131 -13.33 -4.67 -2.18
C LEU A 131 -14.33 -3.87 -3.01
N ILE A 132 -13.95 -3.45 -4.23
CA ILE A 132 -14.86 -2.75 -5.14
C ILE A 132 -16.10 -3.61 -5.41
N PHE A 133 -15.92 -4.89 -5.75
CA PHE A 133 -17.05 -5.78 -5.99
C PHE A 133 -17.89 -6.02 -4.73
N ALA A 134 -17.25 -6.17 -3.56
CA ALA A 134 -17.95 -6.34 -2.30
C ALA A 134 -18.81 -5.11 -1.96
N ILE A 135 -18.28 -3.91 -2.18
CA ILE A 135 -18.97 -2.63 -1.96
C ILE A 135 -20.12 -2.47 -2.97
N GLN A 136 -19.88 -2.70 -4.27
CA GLN A 136 -20.92 -2.63 -5.30
C GLN A 136 -22.07 -3.61 -5.03
N LYS A 137 -21.77 -4.83 -4.59
CA LYS A 137 -22.78 -5.82 -4.22
C LYS A 137 -23.59 -5.40 -3.00
N ARG A 138 -22.93 -4.78 -2.00
CA ARG A 138 -23.59 -4.30 -0.78
C ARG A 138 -24.43 -3.05 -1.06
N PHE A 139 -24.01 -2.24 -2.04
CA PHE A 139 -24.52 -0.91 -2.29
C PHE A 139 -24.72 -0.68 -3.80
N PRO A 140 -25.70 -1.36 -4.42
CA PRO A 140 -26.00 -1.19 -5.84
C PRO A 140 -26.41 0.26 -6.12
N GLY A 141 -25.83 0.86 -7.16
CA GLY A 141 -25.90 2.30 -7.42
C GLY A 141 -27.33 2.84 -7.56
N GLY A 142 -27.71 3.70 -6.62
CA GLY A 142 -28.81 4.66 -6.71
C GLY A 142 -28.32 6.00 -6.18
N LEU A 143 -28.91 7.11 -6.65
CA LEU A 143 -28.79 8.38 -5.94
C LEU A 143 -29.43 8.21 -4.55
N ALA A 144 -28.98 8.99 -3.57
CA ALA A 144 -29.62 9.00 -2.25
C ALA A 144 -31.12 9.31 -2.43
N GLU A 145 -32.00 8.73 -1.59
CA GLU A 145 -33.43 9.01 -1.66
C GLU A 145 -33.67 10.53 -1.53
N GLY A 146 -34.16 11.15 -2.61
CA GLY A 146 -34.42 12.60 -2.66
C GLY A 146 -33.37 13.45 -3.39
N GLU A 147 -32.26 12.88 -3.88
CA GLU A 147 -31.38 13.57 -4.84
C GLU A 147 -31.89 13.35 -6.27
N ASP A 148 -32.43 14.41 -6.89
CA ASP A 148 -32.66 14.42 -8.33
C ASP A 148 -31.30 14.48 -9.05
N ARG A 149 -31.19 13.79 -10.19
CA ARG A 149 -30.06 14.01 -11.11
C ARG A 149 -30.04 15.50 -11.44
N GLY A 150 -29.00 16.21 -10.98
CA GLY A 150 -28.77 17.59 -11.38
C GLY A 150 -28.87 17.72 -12.90
N PRO A 151 -29.32 18.86 -13.44
CA PRO A 151 -29.52 19.03 -14.87
C PRO A 151 -28.25 18.58 -15.59
N THR A 152 -28.39 17.54 -16.43
CA THR A 152 -27.30 16.99 -17.22
C THR A 152 -26.66 18.12 -18.01
N SER A 153 -25.53 18.63 -17.53
CA SER A 153 -24.72 19.60 -18.24
C SER A 153 -24.06 18.86 -19.41
N GLY A 154 -24.69 18.89 -20.58
CA GLY A 154 -24.05 18.44 -21.82
C GLY A 154 -24.86 17.53 -22.74
N GLY A 155 -26.15 17.79 -22.94
CA GLY A 155 -26.88 17.25 -24.09
C GLY A 155 -27.40 18.39 -24.95
N TYR A 156 -26.58 18.91 -25.86
CA TYR A 156 -27.10 19.73 -26.96
C TYR A 156 -28.00 18.81 -27.82
N LYS A 157 -29.26 19.21 -27.97
CA LYS A 157 -30.12 18.74 -29.06
C LYS A 157 -29.71 19.40 -30.37
#